data_AF-A0AAV3FM83-F1
#
_entry.id   AF-A0AAV3FM83-F1
#
_cell.length_a   1.000
_cell.length_b   1.000
_cell.length_c   1.000
_cell.angle_alpha   90.00
_cell.angle_beta   90.00
_cell.angle_gamma   90.00
#
_symmetry.space_group_name_H-M   'P 1'
#
loop_
_entity.id
_entity.type
_entity.pdbx_description
1 polymer ?
#
loop_
_entity_poly.entity_id
_entity_poly.type
_entity_poly.pdbx_seq_one_letter_code
_entity_poly.pdbx_strand_id
1 'polypeptide(L)'
;MPNLRPSELIIILLIIVLLFGAKKLPELAKSIGQSMKIFRAETRTDDPATQQTVNTVSDAPAPAPAAAPAPAPAVPQAVTMNATAAPTTATGAEQR
;
A
#
# COMPACT_ATOMS: atom_id res chain seq x y z
N MET A 1 31.53 22.84 -18.55
CA MET A 1 30.35 22.02 -18.20
C MET A 1 30.86 20.83 -17.41
N PRO A 2 30.59 20.73 -16.09
CA PRO A 2 30.96 19.55 -15.32
C PRO A 2 30.20 18.33 -15.86
N ASN A 3 30.94 17.40 -16.48
CA ASN A 3 30.37 16.18 -17.02
C ASN A 3 30.17 15.21 -15.86
N LEU A 4 28.98 15.22 -15.27
CA LEU A 4 28.57 14.23 -14.27
C LEU A 4 28.69 12.86 -14.90
N ARG A 5 29.74 12.13 -14.53
CA ARG A 5 30.00 10.81 -15.08
C ARG A 5 28.93 9.86 -14.52
N PRO A 6 28.34 8.97 -15.32
CA PRO A 6 27.39 7.97 -14.83
C PRO A 6 27.90 7.18 -13.62
N SER A 7 29.22 6.99 -13.52
CA SER A 7 29.89 6.36 -12.37
C SER A 7 29.67 7.09 -11.04
N GLU A 8 29.63 8.42 -11.06
CA GLU A 8 29.49 9.26 -9.87
C GLU A 8 28.04 9.24 -9.37
N LEU A 9 27.07 9.27 -10.29
CA LEU A 9 25.65 9.05 -9.97
C LEU A 9 25.40 7.67 -9.35
N ILE A 10 26.07 6.62 -9.85
CA ILE A 10 25.98 5.27 -9.29
C ILE A 10 26.51 5.23 -7.86
N ILE A 11 27.65 5.88 -7.57
CA ILE A 11 28.19 5.96 -6.20
C ILE A 11 27.21 6.64 -5.24
N ILE A 12 26.60 7.76 -5.66
CA ILE A 12 25.64 8.52 -4.83
C ILE A 12 24.38 7.68 -4.60
N LEU A 13 23.86 7.05 -5.65
CA LEU A 13 22.70 6.16 -5.55
C LEU A 13 22.97 4.99 -4.60
N LEU A 14 24.16 4.40 -4.66
CA LEU A 14 24.56 3.33 -3.77
C LEU A 14 24.54 3.78 -2.30
N ILE A 15 25.09 4.96 -2.00
CA ILE A 15 25.05 5.53 -0.65
C ILE A 15 23.59 5.72 -0.19
N ILE A 16 22.73 6.30 -1.01
CA ILE A 16 21.30 6.49 -0.68
C ILE A 16 20.62 5.14 -0.42
N VAL A 17 20.90 4.11 -1.23
CA VAL A 17 20.36 2.76 -1.03
C VAL A 17 20.86 2.14 0.28
N LEU A 18 22.10 2.41 0.70
CA LEU A 18 22.62 1.93 1.99
C LEU A 18 21.93 2.64 3.18
N LEU A 19 21.65 3.95 3.08
CA LEU A 19 20.99 4.70 4.15
C LEU A 19 19.50 4.38 4.27
N PHE A 20 18.79 4.37 3.13
CA PHE A 20 17.34 4.21 3.10
C PHE A 20 16.90 2.74 2.91
N GLY A 21 17.77 1.90 2.36
CA GLY A 21 17.49 0.49 2.05
C GLY A 21 16.92 0.29 0.64
N ALA A 22 17.25 -0.87 0.02
CA ALA A 22 16.84 -1.23 -1.33
C ALA A 22 15.31 -1.32 -1.53
N LYS A 23 14.53 -1.54 -0.47
CA LYS A 23 13.05 -1.60 -0.55
C LYS A 23 12.38 -0.22 -0.49
N LYS A 24 13.04 0.80 0.07
CA LYS A 24 12.42 2.12 0.31
C LYS A 24 12.52 3.04 -0.90
N LEU A 25 13.60 2.98 -1.68
CA LEU A 25 13.67 3.71 -2.96
C LEU A 25 12.54 3.36 -3.96
N PRO A 26 12.28 2.08 -4.28
CA PRO A 26 11.22 1.73 -5.23
C PRO A 26 9.82 2.07 -4.69
N GLU A 27 9.62 1.98 -3.38
CA GLU A 27 8.37 2.33 -2.71
C GLU A 27 8.09 3.85 -2.80
N LEU A 28 9.10 4.68 -2.52
CA LEU A 28 9.03 6.14 -2.68
C LEU A 28 8.87 6.55 -4.15
N ALA A 29 9.58 5.90 -5.07
CA ALA A 29 9.45 6.17 -6.49
C ALA A 29 8.03 5.83 -7.01
N LYS A 30 7.43 4.73 -6.53
CA LYS A 30 6.08 4.32 -6.92
C LYS A 30 5.01 5.30 -6.43
N SER A 31 5.11 5.79 -5.19
CA SER A 31 4.16 6.78 -4.66
C SER A 31 4.30 8.16 -5.33
N ILE A 32 5.54 8.65 -5.52
CA ILE A 32 5.81 9.92 -6.22
C ILE A 32 5.37 9.82 -7.69
N GLY A 33 5.65 8.70 -8.35
CA GLY A 33 5.25 8.46 -9.74
C GLY A 33 3.73 8.44 -9.91
N GLN A 34 2.99 7.89 -8.96
CA GLN A 34 1.53 7.87 -9.01
C GLN A 34 0.92 9.26 -8.82
N SER A 35 1.47 10.09 -7.92
CA SER A 35 1.04 11.49 -7.76
C SER A 35 1.38 12.34 -9.00
N MET A 36 2.59 12.16 -9.55
CA MET A 36 3.01 12.84 -10.78
C MET A 36 2.19 12.43 -11.99
N LYS A 37 1.80 11.16 -12.09
CA LYS A 37 0.92 10.63 -13.14
C LYS A 37 -0.43 11.36 -13.14
N ILE A 38 -1.07 11.48 -11.97
CA ILE A 38 -2.39 12.10 -11.83
C ILE A 38 -2.28 13.59 -12.18
N PHE A 39 -1.27 14.27 -11.63
CA PHE A 39 -1.02 15.68 -11.94
C PHE A 39 -0.76 15.93 -13.44
N ARG A 40 0.03 15.07 -14.10
CA ARG A 40 0.29 15.14 -15.54
C ARG A 40 -0.95 14.83 -16.36
N ALA A 41 -1.80 13.90 -15.92
CA ALA A 41 -3.05 13.56 -16.62
C ALA A 41 -4.03 14.74 -16.58
N GLU A 42 -4.24 15.34 -15.41
CA GLU A 42 -5.12 16.50 -15.25
C GLU A 42 -4.63 17.72 -16.04
N THR A 43 -3.32 17.98 -16.05
CA THR A 43 -2.72 19.09 -16.81
C THR A 43 -2.74 18.84 -18.33
N ARG A 44 -2.94 17.60 -18.78
CA ARG A 44 -2.90 17.21 -20.20
C ARG A 44 -4.29 16.87 -20.76
N THR A 45 -5.33 16.96 -19.94
CA THR A 45 -6.74 16.75 -20.31
C THR A 45 -7.26 17.79 -21.32
N ASP A 46 -6.54 18.89 -21.55
CA ASP A 46 -6.80 19.79 -22.69
C ASP A 46 -6.44 19.19 -24.06
N ASP A 47 -5.82 17.99 -24.09
CA ASP A 47 -5.41 17.26 -25.30
C ASP A 47 -6.02 15.83 -25.31
N PRO A 48 -7.03 15.52 -26.14
CA PRO A 48 -7.91 14.35 -25.99
C PRO A 48 -7.28 12.96 -26.28
N ALA A 49 -5.95 12.84 -26.45
CA ALA A 49 -5.31 11.65 -27.00
C ALA A 49 -4.61 10.69 -26.01
N THR A 50 -4.57 10.96 -24.69
CA THR A 50 -3.55 10.30 -23.81
C THR A 50 -4.09 9.37 -22.69
N GLN A 51 -5.37 9.01 -22.67
CA GLN A 51 -5.96 8.34 -21.49
C GLN A 51 -5.63 6.83 -21.31
N GLN A 52 -5.08 6.12 -22.29
CA GLN A 52 -5.00 4.64 -22.24
C GLN A 52 -3.71 4.00 -21.69
N THR A 53 -2.57 4.68 -21.64
CA THR A 53 -1.28 4.01 -21.36
C THR A 53 -1.00 3.77 -19.87
N VAL A 54 -1.86 4.24 -18.97
CA VAL A 54 -1.44 4.50 -17.60
C VAL A 54 -1.66 3.35 -16.61
N ASN A 55 -2.28 2.25 -17.03
CA ASN A 55 -2.69 1.17 -16.11
C ASN A 55 -1.74 -0.04 -16.05
N THR A 56 -0.68 -0.13 -16.86
CA THR A 56 0.07 -1.39 -17.03
C THR A 56 1.38 -1.53 -16.25
N VAL A 57 1.80 -0.54 -15.45
CA VAL A 57 3.08 -0.63 -14.70
C VAL A 57 2.89 -0.82 -13.18
N SER A 58 1.65 -0.77 -12.68
CA SER A 58 1.41 -0.78 -11.23
C SER A 58 1.24 -2.16 -10.60
N ASP A 59 1.20 -3.25 -11.37
CA ASP A 59 1.03 -4.60 -10.82
C ASP A 59 2.11 -5.55 -11.34
N ALA A 60 3.29 -5.50 -10.73
CA ALA A 60 4.21 -6.63 -10.74
C ALA A 60 3.97 -7.39 -9.41
N PRO A 61 3.37 -8.60 -9.44
CA PRO A 61 3.24 -9.44 -8.28
C PRO A 61 4.64 -9.67 -7.69
N ALA A 62 4.85 -9.36 -6.42
CA ALA A 62 6.02 -9.86 -5.72
C ALA A 62 5.99 -11.39 -5.85
N PRO A 63 7.06 -12.05 -6.34
CA PRO A 63 7.08 -13.50 -6.41
C PRO A 63 6.95 -14.04 -4.97
N ALA A 64 5.81 -14.67 -4.70
CA ALA A 64 5.61 -15.44 -3.48
C ALA A 64 6.70 -16.51 -3.44
N PRO A 65 7.56 -16.56 -2.39
CA PRO A 65 8.45 -17.68 -2.20
C PRO A 65 7.60 -18.96 -2.06
N ALA A 66 7.77 -19.88 -3.00
CA ALA A 66 7.23 -21.22 -2.90
C ALA A 66 7.94 -22.00 -1.78
N ALA A 67 7.18 -22.38 -0.74
CA ALA A 67 7.33 -23.55 0.17
C ALA A 67 6.60 -23.22 1.49
N ALA A 68 5.57 -23.93 1.96
CA ALA A 68 5.46 -25.38 2.01
C ALA A 68 4.02 -25.89 1.79
N PRO A 69 3.85 -27.09 1.21
CA PRO A 69 2.58 -27.82 1.19
C PRO A 69 2.32 -28.49 2.53
N ALA A 70 1.19 -28.20 3.16
CA ALA A 70 0.57 -29.10 4.14
C ALA A 70 -0.96 -28.91 4.16
N PRO A 71 -1.72 -29.79 3.51
CA PRO A 71 -3.17 -29.85 3.65
C PRO A 71 -3.52 -30.43 5.03
N ALA A 72 -4.26 -29.69 5.84
CA ALA A 72 -5.01 -30.25 6.97
C ALA A 72 -6.31 -29.44 7.18
N PRO A 73 -7.47 -29.95 6.71
CA PRO A 73 -8.77 -29.37 7.03
C PRO A 73 -9.09 -29.70 8.50
N ALA A 74 -9.00 -28.70 9.39
CA ALA A 74 -9.39 -28.84 10.79
C ALA A 74 -10.49 -27.83 11.13
N VAL A 75 -11.72 -28.30 10.91
CA VAL A 75 -12.99 -28.08 11.64
C VAL A 75 -13.43 -26.65 12.05
N PRO A 76 -14.61 -26.19 11.57
CA PRO A 76 -15.27 -24.99 12.10
C PRO A 76 -15.78 -25.27 13.51
N GLN A 77 -15.21 -24.61 14.52
CA GLN A 77 -15.72 -24.67 15.89
C GLN A 77 -16.46 -23.39 16.28
N ALA A 78 -17.78 -23.60 16.35
CA ALA A 78 -18.71 -23.09 17.34
C ALA A 78 -18.92 -21.56 17.44
N VAL A 79 -20.07 -21.18 16.91
CA VAL A 79 -20.95 -20.11 17.37
C VAL A 79 -21.05 -20.09 18.90
N THR A 80 -20.75 -18.95 19.54
CA THR A 80 -21.40 -18.56 20.79
C THR A 80 -21.97 -17.16 20.60
N MET A 81 -23.28 -17.14 20.43
CA MET A 81 -24.15 -15.98 20.51
C MET A 81 -23.99 -15.33 21.89
N ASN A 82 -23.51 -14.08 21.95
CA ASN A 82 -23.86 -13.22 23.08
C ASN A 82 -25.18 -12.54 22.76
N ALA A 83 -26.24 -13.33 22.97
CA ALA A 83 -27.59 -12.86 23.04
C ALA A 83 -27.73 -11.85 24.19
N THR A 84 -28.29 -10.70 23.83
CA THR A 84 -29.30 -9.96 24.58
C THR A 84 -29.97 -10.77 25.70
N ALA A 85 -29.71 -10.37 26.94
CA ALA A 85 -30.64 -10.43 28.07
C ALA A 85 -30.59 -9.02 28.68
N ALA A 86 -31.56 -8.11 28.44
CA ALA A 86 -32.90 -8.03 29.04
C ALA A 86 -32.87 -7.92 30.59
N PRO A 87 -33.88 -7.35 31.26
CA PRO A 87 -34.67 -6.13 31.05
C PRO A 87 -34.80 -5.25 32.33
N THR A 88 -35.32 -4.02 32.18
CA THR A 88 -36.28 -3.30 33.06
C THR A 88 -36.04 -3.09 34.59
N THR A 89 -36.30 -1.84 35.01
CA THR A 89 -36.78 -1.32 36.32
C THR A 89 -35.87 -1.22 37.56
N ALA A 90 -35.53 0.02 37.92
CA ALA A 90 -35.68 0.64 39.25
C ALA A 90 -35.53 2.17 39.04
N THR A 91 -36.57 3.01 39.09
CA THR A 91 -37.34 3.51 40.25
C THR A 91 -36.48 4.29 41.26
N GLY A 92 -36.82 5.57 41.45
CA GLY A 92 -36.25 6.52 42.44
C GLY A 92 -35.52 7.67 41.73
N ALA A 93 -36.05 8.88 41.53
CA ALA A 93 -36.70 9.77 42.48
C ALA A 93 -35.94 9.82 43.82
N GLU A 94 -35.58 11.05 44.23
CA GLU A 94 -35.08 11.46 45.54
C GLU A 94 -33.56 11.63 45.72
N GLN A 95 -33.18 12.82 46.22
CA GLN A 95 -31.90 13.22 46.86
C GLN A 95 -30.82 13.96 46.04
N ARG A 96 -31.07 15.25 45.70
CA ARG A 96 -30.60 16.45 46.44
C ARG A 96 -30.55 17.69 45.54
#